data_AF-T1CFX3-F1
#
_entry.id   AF-T1CFX3-F1
#
_cell.length_a   1.000
_cell.length_b   1.000
_cell.length_c   1.000
_cell.angle_alpha   90.00
_cell.angle_beta   90.00
_cell.angle_gamma   90.00
#
_symmetry.space_group_name_H-M   'P 1'
#
loop_
_entity.id
_entity.type
_entity.pdbx_description
1 polymer ?
#
loop_
_entity_poly.entity_id
_entity_poly.type
_entity_poly.pdbx_seq_one_letter_code
_entity_poly.pdbx_strand_id
1 'polypeptide(L)'
;MSGRLQNARIKKVGTHVDAGRHVATLESGKWVGGVPVPFAGMIVARNEALLENPHLINIDPYGDAWIARIKPDDSQHALDNVKTGPEAIAALEAWIKRYDVQCMRCPD
;
A
#
# COMPACT_ATOMS: atom_id res chain seq x y z
N MET A 1 7.44 -10.71 4.93
CA MET A 1 6.56 -10.73 3.74
C MET A 1 5.17 -11.18 4.14
N SER A 2 4.12 -10.51 3.67
CA SER A 2 2.72 -10.83 4.03
C SER A 2 2.30 -12.23 3.59
N GLY A 3 2.94 -12.83 2.58
CA GLY A 3 2.48 -14.08 1.98
C GLY A 3 1.32 -13.83 1.00
N ARG A 4 0.60 -14.89 0.61
CA ARG A 4 -0.55 -14.77 -0.29
C ARG A 4 -1.70 -14.09 0.45
N LEU A 5 -2.12 -12.91 -0.03
CA LEU A 5 -3.25 -12.20 0.54
C LEU A 5 -4.55 -12.94 0.22
N GLN A 6 -5.40 -13.03 1.25
CA GLN A 6 -6.68 -13.72 1.22
C GLN A 6 -7.84 -12.75 1.44
N ASN A 7 -7.59 -11.63 2.12
CA ASN A 7 -8.63 -10.64 2.42
C ASN A 7 -8.08 -9.21 2.31
N ALA A 8 -8.92 -8.30 1.83
CA ALA A 8 -8.65 -6.86 1.85
C ALA A 8 -9.89 -6.11 2.33
N ARG A 9 -9.70 -5.19 3.27
CA ARG A 9 -10.73 -4.26 3.74
C ARG A 9 -10.25 -2.85 3.46
N ILE A 10 -10.94 -2.13 2.59
CA ILE A 10 -10.57 -0.77 2.19
C ILE A 10 -11.67 0.18 2.66
N LYS A 11 -11.27 1.26 3.34
CA LYS A 11 -12.18 2.32 3.78
C LYS A 11 -12.99 2.88 2.60
N LYS A 12 -14.22 3.33 2.88
CA LYS A 12 -15.17 3.80 1.86
C LYS A 12 -14.71 5.14 1.27
N VAL A 13 -15.11 5.40 0.03
CA VAL A 13 -14.99 6.74 -0.59
C VAL A 13 -15.72 7.77 0.29
N GLY A 14 -15.12 8.96 0.43
CA GLY A 14 -15.58 10.03 1.32
C GLY A 14 -15.05 9.91 2.76
N THR A 15 -14.38 8.81 3.11
CA THR A 15 -13.74 8.69 4.43
C THR A 15 -12.50 9.59 4.49
N HIS A 16 -12.43 10.44 5.51
CA HIS A 16 -11.21 11.17 5.86
C HIS A 16 -10.27 10.28 6.69
N VAL A 17 -8.97 10.41 6.46
CA VAL A 17 -7.93 9.61 7.11
C VAL A 17 -6.81 10.55 7.57
N ASP A 18 -6.46 10.50 8.85
CA ASP A 18 -5.33 11.24 9.40
C ASP A 18 -3.98 10.59 9.05
N ALA A 19 -2.91 11.39 9.08
CA ALA A 19 -1.55 10.89 8.91
C ALA A 19 -1.22 9.77 9.91
N GLY A 20 -0.52 8.74 9.43
CA GLY A 20 -0.18 7.54 10.19
C GLY A 20 -1.33 6.55 10.38
N ARG A 21 -2.58 6.92 10.07
CA ARG A 21 -3.72 5.99 10.12
C ARG A 21 -3.78 5.15 8.85
N HIS A 22 -4.46 4.01 8.96
CA HIS A 22 -4.54 3.07 7.84
C HIS A 22 -5.72 3.37 6.91
N VAL A 23 -5.49 3.23 5.60
CA VAL A 23 -6.52 3.31 4.55
C VAL A 23 -7.20 1.96 4.32
N ALA A 24 -6.44 0.88 4.52
CA ALA A 24 -6.90 -0.49 4.34
C ALA A 24 -6.26 -1.42 5.38
N THR A 25 -6.89 -2.58 5.56
CA THR A 25 -6.32 -3.72 6.30
C THR A 25 -6.22 -4.90 5.35
N LEU A 26 -5.05 -5.52 5.30
CA LEU A 26 -4.75 -6.67 4.46
C LEU A 26 -4.49 -7.89 5.34
N GLU A 27 -4.93 -9.05 4.88
CA GLU A 27 -4.84 -10.30 5.63
C GLU A 27 -4.37 -11.44 4.71
N SER A 28 -3.48 -12.26 5.25
CA SER A 28 -3.03 -13.54 4.70
C SER A 28 -3.13 -14.63 5.77
N GLY A 29 -2.79 -15.87 5.40
CA GLY A 29 -2.70 -16.96 6.38
C GLY A 29 -1.56 -16.82 7.39
N LYS A 30 -0.68 -15.81 7.25
CA LYS A 30 0.51 -15.62 8.10
C LYS A 30 0.57 -14.26 8.77
N TRP A 31 -0.24 -13.29 8.32
CA TRP A 31 -0.09 -11.90 8.72
C TRP A 31 -1.39 -11.11 8.50
N VAL A 32 -1.66 -10.19 9.42
CA VAL A 32 -2.69 -9.18 9.29
C VAL A 32 -2.08 -7.83 9.61
N GLY A 33 -2.32 -6.82 8.78
CA GLY A 33 -1.90 -5.47 9.10
C GLY A 33 -2.46 -4.39 8.21
N GLY A 34 -2.34 -3.16 8.71
CA GLY A 34 -2.86 -1.97 8.08
C GLY A 34 -1.90 -1.39 7.04
N VAL A 35 -2.45 -0.67 6.07
CA VAL A 35 -1.72 0.14 5.09
C VAL A 35 -1.77 1.60 5.55
N PRO A 36 -0.76 2.09 6.28
CA PRO A 36 -0.72 3.47 6.77
C PRO A 36 -0.54 4.46 5.62
N VAL A 37 -1.09 5.67 5.78
CA VAL A 37 -0.85 6.80 4.88
C VAL A 37 0.06 7.82 5.59
N PRO A 38 1.08 8.39 4.95
CA PRO A 38 2.00 9.32 5.60
C PRO A 38 1.44 10.75 5.75
N PHE A 39 0.26 11.03 5.20
CA PHE A 39 -0.39 12.35 5.24
C PHE A 39 -1.90 12.23 5.45
N ALA A 40 -2.53 13.34 5.84
CA ALA A 40 -3.98 13.42 6.00
C ALA A 40 -4.69 13.71 4.66
N GLY A 41 -5.89 13.16 4.50
CA GLY A 41 -6.70 13.41 3.30
C GLY A 41 -7.97 12.59 3.20
N MET A 42 -8.69 12.77 2.10
CA MET A 42 -9.96 12.11 1.81
C MET A 42 -9.81 11.03 0.75
N ILE A 43 -10.40 9.86 0.99
CA ILE A 43 -10.46 8.79 0.00
C ILE A 43 -11.44 9.19 -1.10
N VAL A 44 -10.93 9.31 -2.33
CA VAL A 44 -11.74 9.66 -3.51
C VAL A 44 -12.06 8.46 -4.40
N ALA A 45 -11.28 7.38 -4.28
CA ALA A 45 -11.58 6.10 -4.92
C ALA A 45 -10.98 4.94 -4.13
N ARG A 46 -11.58 3.77 -4.23
CA ARG A 46 -11.02 2.50 -3.74
C ARG A 46 -11.16 1.44 -4.83
N ASN A 47 -10.27 0.47 -4.84
CA ASN A 47 -10.30 -0.60 -5.83
C ASN A 47 -11.20 -1.74 -5.36
N GLU A 48 -12.42 -1.78 -5.88
CA GLU A 48 -13.41 -2.81 -5.51
C GLU A 48 -12.95 -4.22 -5.94
N ALA A 49 -12.14 -4.35 -6.99
CA ALA A 49 -11.61 -5.64 -7.44
C ALA A 49 -10.75 -6.32 -6.37
N LEU A 50 -10.12 -5.55 -5.48
CA LEU A 50 -9.33 -6.09 -4.37
C LEU A 50 -10.18 -6.64 -3.23
N LEU A 51 -11.45 -6.22 -3.10
CA LEU A 51 -12.35 -6.78 -2.10
C LEU A 51 -12.78 -8.20 -2.49
N GLU A 52 -12.87 -8.47 -3.79
CA GLU A 52 -13.22 -9.78 -4.35
C GLU A 52 -11.98 -10.65 -4.57
N ASN A 53 -10.88 -10.06 -5.05
CA ASN A 53 -9.65 -10.76 -5.36
C ASN A 53 -8.40 -10.06 -4.77
N PRO A 54 -8.16 -10.17 -3.45
CA PRO A 54 -7.00 -9.59 -2.77
C PRO A 54 -5.64 -10.09 -3.30
N HIS A 55 -5.63 -11.27 -3.95
CA HIS A 55 -4.41 -11.87 -4.50
C HIS A 55 -3.79 -11.02 -5.62
N LEU A 56 -4.55 -10.13 -6.25
CA LEU A 56 -4.03 -9.20 -7.27
C LEU A 56 -2.87 -8.35 -6.74
N ILE A 57 -2.87 -7.97 -5.46
CA ILE A 57 -1.77 -7.22 -4.83
C ILE A 57 -0.46 -8.03 -4.87
N ASN A 58 -0.51 -9.36 -4.79
CA ASN A 58 0.70 -10.18 -4.91
C ASN A 58 1.21 -10.27 -6.35
N ILE A 59 0.36 -10.01 -7.35
CA ILE A 59 0.65 -10.19 -8.77
C ILE A 59 1.16 -8.88 -9.38
N ASP A 60 0.40 -7.79 -9.20
CA ASP A 60 0.67 -6.49 -9.81
C ASP A 60 0.39 -5.33 -8.83
N PRO A 61 1.20 -5.19 -7.75
CA PRO A 61 0.97 -4.22 -6.69
C PRO A 61 1.03 -2.75 -7.14
N TYR A 62 1.68 -2.47 -8.27
CA TYR A 62 1.90 -1.10 -8.77
C TYR A 62 1.06 -0.77 -10.01
N GLY A 63 0.51 -1.76 -10.72
CA GLY A 63 -0.44 -1.55 -11.81
C GLY A 63 -1.89 -1.68 -11.34
N ASP A 64 -2.55 -2.76 -11.73
CA ASP A 64 -4.01 -2.92 -11.57
C ASP A 64 -4.44 -3.12 -10.10
N ALA A 65 -3.52 -3.47 -9.20
CA ALA A 65 -3.83 -3.73 -7.79
C ALA A 65 -3.62 -2.53 -6.85
N TRP A 66 -3.80 -1.29 -7.34
CA TRP A 66 -3.82 -0.09 -6.49
C TRP A 66 -4.90 -0.20 -5.42
N ILE A 67 -4.65 0.27 -4.20
CA ILE A 67 -5.56 0.06 -3.05
C ILE A 67 -6.63 1.17 -2.97
N ALA A 68 -6.18 2.42 -2.90
CA ALA A 68 -7.03 3.59 -2.77
C ALA A 68 -6.38 4.81 -3.43
N ARG A 69 -7.21 5.77 -3.85
CA ARG A 69 -6.77 7.12 -4.25
C ARG A 69 -7.22 8.09 -3.19
N ILE A 70 -6.31 8.94 -2.74
CA ILE A 70 -6.54 9.89 -1.67
C ILE A 70 -6.26 11.29 -2.23
N LYS A 71 -7.19 12.21 -1.98
CA LYS A 71 -6.97 13.65 -2.16
C LYS A 71 -6.36 14.17 -0.86
N PRO A 72 -5.09 14.62 -0.85
CA PRO A 72 -4.49 15.20 0.34
C PRO A 72 -5.22 16.48 0.75
N ASP A 73 -5.28 16.76 2.06
CA ASP A 73 -5.78 18.04 2.55
C ASP A 73 -4.81 19.18 2.19
N ASP A 74 -3.51 18.90 2.28
CA ASP A 74 -2.43 19.76 1.83
C ASP A 74 -1.48 18.94 0.94
N SER A 75 -1.41 19.34 -0.34
CA SER A 75 -0.60 18.64 -1.33
C SER A 75 0.90 18.84 -1.12
N GLN A 76 1.33 20.01 -0.65
CA GLN A 76 2.75 20.28 -0.40
C GLN A 76 3.21 19.48 0.81
N HIS A 77 2.45 19.52 1.91
CA HIS A 77 2.76 18.73 3.10
C HIS A 77 2.77 17.23 2.80
N ALA A 78 1.87 16.74 1.95
CA ALA A 78 1.89 15.34 1.53
C ALA A 78 3.16 14.95 0.77
N LEU A 79 3.66 15.83 -0.13
CA LEU A 79 4.90 15.61 -0.87
C LEU A 79 6.13 15.61 0.05
N ASP A 80 6.16 16.47 1.07
CA ASP A 80 7.25 16.54 2.03
C ASP A 80 7.38 15.26 2.89
N ASN A 81 6.31 14.47 2.99
CA ASN A 81 6.24 13.25 3.80
C ASN A 81 6.38 11.94 2.99
N VAL A 82 6.76 12.03 1.71
CA VAL A 82 7.02 10.85 0.87
C VAL A 82 8.43 10.89 0.29
N LYS A 83 9.06 9.72 0.16
CA LYS A 83 10.31 9.59 -0.57
C LYS A 83 10.03 9.49 -2.05
N THR A 84 10.84 10.15 -2.87
CA THR A 84 10.70 10.13 -4.33
C THR A 84 12.03 9.77 -5.01
N GLY A 85 11.94 9.27 -6.24
CA GLY A 85 13.10 9.06 -7.10
C GLY A 85 14.17 8.12 -6.52
N PRO A 86 15.47 8.43 -6.72
CA PRO A 86 16.57 7.57 -6.29
C PRO A 86 16.59 7.26 -4.79
N GLU A 87 16.13 8.18 -3.94
CA GLU A 87 16.11 7.98 -2.50
C GLU A 87 15.11 6.89 -2.08
N ALA A 88 13.95 6.85 -2.74
CA ALA A 88 12.94 5.81 -2.49
C ALA A 88 13.46 4.42 -2.90
N ILE A 89 14.16 4.35 -4.03
CA ILE A 89 14.78 3.11 -4.53
C ILE A 89 15.83 2.61 -3.53
N ALA A 90 16.78 3.46 -3.14
CA ALA A 90 17.83 3.08 -2.19
C ALA A 90 17.26 2.64 -0.82
N ALA A 91 16.20 3.31 -0.34
CA ALA A 91 15.53 2.92 0.90
C ALA A 91 14.85 1.54 0.78
N LEU A 92 14.20 1.26 -0.36
CA LEU A 92 13.58 -0.03 -0.64
C LEU A 92 14.62 -1.15 -0.75
N GLU A 93 15.73 -0.92 -1.44
CA GLU A 93 16.85 -1.86 -1.56
C GLU A 93 17.45 -2.19 -0.18
N ALA A 94 17.66 -1.18 0.66
CA ALA A 94 18.14 -1.38 2.03
C ALA A 94 17.18 -2.25 2.85
N TRP A 95 15.87 -2.06 2.66
CA TRP A 95 14.84 -2.87 3.31
C TRP A 95 14.83 -4.31 2.81
N ILE A 96 14.88 -4.51 1.49
CA ILE A 96 14.97 -5.83 0.85
C ILE A 96 16.17 -6.60 1.39
N LYS A 97 17.34 -5.97 1.43
CA LYS A 97 18.58 -6.58 1.97
C LYS A 97 18.47 -6.89 3.46
N ARG A 98 17.92 -5.97 4.25
CA ARG A 98 17.78 -6.12 5.72
C ARG A 98 16.91 -7.31 6.10
N TYR A 99 15.82 -7.52 5.37
CA TYR A 99 14.82 -8.55 5.68
C TYR A 99 14.92 -9.78 4.77
N ASP A 100 15.99 -9.87 3.99
CA ASP A 100 16.24 -10.94 3.01
C ASP A 100 14.99 -11.25 2.16
N VAL A 101 14.42 -10.19 1.59
CA VAL A 101 13.15 -10.27 0.88
C VAL A 101 13.37 -10.89 -0.49
N GLN A 102 12.99 -12.15 -0.61
CA GLN A 102 13.13 -12.90 -1.85
C GLN A 102 11.91 -12.66 -2.77
N CYS A 103 12.19 -12.23 -3.99
CA CYS A 103 11.18 -12.12 -5.05
C CYS A 103 10.88 -13.52 -5.60
N MET A 104 9.81 -14.17 -5.12
CA MET A 104 9.44 -15.54 -5.54
C MET A 104 8.98 -15.66 -7.01
N ARG A 105 9.05 -14.57 -7.77
CA ARG A 105 8.56 -14.46 -9.15
C ARG A 105 9.52 -13.74 -10.08
N CYS A 106 10.69 -13.33 -9.57
CA CYS A 106 11.71 -12.76 -10.42
C CYS A 106 12.25 -13.91 -11.27
N PRO A 107 12.17 -13.82 -12.61
CA PRO A 107 12.89 -14.75 -13.46
C PRO A 107 14.38 -14.64 -13.11
N ASP A 108 15.06 -15.79 -13.07
CA ASP A 108 16.53 -15.81 -13.10
C ASP A 108 17.07 -15.03 -14.31
#